data_AF-A0A9Y3W0X7-F1
#
_entry.id   AF-A0A9Y3W0X7-F1
#
_cell.length_a   1.000
_cell.length_b   1.000
_cell.length_c   1.000
_cell.angle_alpha   90.00
_cell.angle_beta   90.00
_cell.angle_gamma   90.00
#
_symmetry.space_group_name_H-M   'P 1'
#
loop_
_entity.id
_entity.type
_entity.pdbx_description
1 polymer ?
#
loop_
_entity_poly.entity_id
_entity_poly.type
_entity_poly.pdbx_seq_one_letter_code
_entity_poly.pdbx_strand_id
1 'polypeptide(L)'
;MLEGSAVRAQKQLVLLHREDGPAPKGTVDWLNMRSWISRHLHLACPRRVFSKRSQPKLLELYQRVFEKPADRHSDFSRLARILTGNAIALVLGGGGARGCSQVGIMRALCEAGIPVDLIGGTSIGSLMGALYAEDRSHSRLRIRAREWAMEMTSVFRKVLDLTYPITSMFSGASFNSGINNVFKSKQIEDLWIPYFNITTDITASAMRVHTDGSLWRYVRASMSLSGYLPPLCDPKDGHLLMDGGYINNLPADVARSMGAKVAIAIDVGSRDETNLTNYGDSLSGWWLLWKRLNPLAEKVKVLNMAEIQTRLAYVCCVRQLESVKSSDYCEYIRPPIDRYRTLEFGKFDEIAEVGYQHGKTVFDVWRRSGVVEKMLKDRHQEEFHNTQSRSN
;
A
#
# COMPACT_ATOMS: atom_id res chain seq x y z
N MET A 1 21.37 -29.80 -4.76
CA MET A 1 22.58 -28.92 -4.84
C MET A 1 22.39 -27.53 -4.20
N LEU A 2 21.20 -26.90 -4.22
CA LEU A 2 20.96 -25.60 -3.54
C LEU A 2 20.54 -25.71 -2.06
N GLU A 3 19.98 -26.85 -1.64
CA GLU A 3 19.59 -27.12 -0.24
C GLU A 3 20.78 -27.08 0.72
N GLY A 4 21.95 -27.59 0.31
CA GLY A 4 23.16 -27.66 1.15
C GLY A 4 24.01 -26.38 1.18
N SER A 5 23.60 -25.30 0.51
CA SER A 5 24.34 -24.02 0.54
C SER A 5 24.10 -23.29 1.86
N ALA A 6 25.16 -22.70 2.42
CA ALA A 6 25.25 -22.12 3.75
C ALA A 6 24.03 -21.26 4.15
N VAL A 7 23.57 -21.46 5.38
CA VAL A 7 22.38 -20.85 6.02
C VAL A 7 22.38 -19.30 6.00
N ARG A 8 23.51 -18.67 5.67
CA ARG A 8 23.70 -17.21 5.74
C ARG A 8 23.43 -16.43 4.44
N ALA A 9 23.12 -17.09 3.32
CA ALA A 9 22.81 -16.41 2.06
C ALA A 9 21.29 -16.27 1.85
N GLN A 10 20.82 -15.07 1.50
CA GLN A 10 19.44 -14.89 1.05
C GLN A 10 19.22 -15.61 -0.27
N LYS A 11 18.29 -16.58 -0.28
CA LYS A 11 17.95 -17.34 -1.49
C LYS A 11 16.72 -16.71 -2.13
N GLN A 12 16.89 -16.09 -3.30
CA GLN A 12 15.81 -15.46 -4.04
C GLN A 12 15.35 -16.35 -5.20
N LEU A 13 14.04 -16.55 -5.29
CA LEU A 13 13.40 -17.23 -6.39
C LEU A 13 12.93 -16.23 -7.44
N VAL A 14 13.29 -16.46 -8.71
CA VAL A 14 12.80 -15.67 -9.84
C VAL A 14 11.90 -16.53 -10.71
N LEU A 15 10.62 -16.19 -10.77
CA LEU A 15 9.61 -16.87 -11.58
C LEU A 15 9.37 -16.09 -12.86
N LEU A 16 9.65 -16.74 -13.99
CA LEU A 16 9.52 -16.13 -15.32
C LEU A 16 8.15 -16.46 -15.91
N HIS A 17 7.41 -15.42 -16.25
CA HIS A 17 6.08 -15.49 -16.87
C HIS A 17 6.16 -14.91 -18.28
N ARG A 18 5.36 -15.44 -19.20
CA ARG A 18 5.21 -14.80 -20.51
C ARG A 18 4.39 -13.51 -20.35
N GLU A 19 4.82 -12.45 -21.02
CA GLU A 19 4.09 -11.17 -21.01
C GLU A 19 2.67 -11.27 -21.58
N ASP A 20 2.46 -12.16 -22.56
CA ASP A 20 1.16 -12.52 -23.13
C ASP A 20 0.47 -13.68 -22.40
N GLY A 21 1.00 -14.11 -21.27
CA GLY A 21 0.52 -15.24 -20.49
C GLY A 21 -0.48 -14.88 -19.38
N PRO A 22 -0.98 -15.89 -18.65
CA PRO A 22 -1.80 -15.66 -17.47
C PRO A 22 -0.99 -14.97 -16.36
N ALA A 23 -1.70 -14.30 -15.44
CA ALA A 23 -1.10 -13.77 -14.23
C ALA A 23 -0.58 -14.90 -13.32
N PRO A 24 0.38 -14.61 -12.41
CA PRO A 24 0.90 -15.61 -11.50
C PRO A 24 -0.22 -16.22 -10.64
N LYS A 25 -0.07 -17.52 -10.38
CA LYS A 25 -1.02 -18.30 -9.58
C LYS A 25 -0.33 -19.53 -9.03
N GLY A 26 -0.67 -19.92 -7.80
CA GLY A 26 -0.17 -21.16 -7.19
C GLY A 26 1.28 -21.06 -6.72
N THR A 27 1.76 -19.84 -6.48
CA THR A 27 3.12 -19.58 -6.02
C THR A 27 3.38 -20.19 -4.65
N VAL A 28 2.35 -20.19 -3.79
CA VAL A 28 2.36 -20.79 -2.45
C VAL A 28 2.78 -22.25 -2.46
N ASP A 29 2.23 -23.06 -3.37
CA ASP A 29 2.57 -24.49 -3.46
C ASP A 29 4.06 -24.69 -3.78
N TRP A 30 4.62 -23.81 -4.61
CA TRP A 30 6.02 -23.87 -4.99
C TRP A 30 6.97 -23.46 -3.87
N LEU A 31 6.57 -22.45 -3.08
CA LEU A 31 7.29 -21.95 -1.91
C LEU A 31 7.23 -22.92 -0.73
N ASN A 32 6.06 -23.53 -0.47
CA ASN A 32 5.90 -24.51 0.60
C ASN A 32 6.79 -25.74 0.42
N MET A 33 7.05 -26.16 -0.83
CA MET A 33 8.00 -27.23 -1.14
C MET A 33 9.47 -26.83 -0.91
N ARG A 34 9.76 -25.54 -0.68
CA ARG A 34 11.12 -24.97 -0.65
C ARG A 34 11.25 -23.94 0.45
N SER A 35 11.11 -24.40 1.69
CA SER A 35 11.21 -23.57 2.92
C SER A 35 12.51 -22.78 3.05
N TRP A 36 13.56 -23.13 2.29
CA TRP A 36 14.83 -22.42 2.27
C TRP A 36 14.83 -21.14 1.40
N ILE A 37 13.75 -20.86 0.66
CA ILE A 37 13.61 -19.63 -0.14
C ILE A 37 13.23 -18.48 0.78
N SER A 38 14.01 -17.41 0.74
CA SER A 38 13.79 -16.23 1.58
C SER A 38 12.84 -15.22 0.93
N ARG A 39 12.84 -15.12 -0.40
CA ARG A 39 12.02 -14.18 -1.19
C ARG A 39 11.75 -14.71 -2.59
N HIS A 40 10.70 -14.23 -3.22
CA HIS A 40 10.41 -14.50 -4.62
C HIS A 40 10.04 -13.24 -5.41
N LEU A 41 10.24 -13.32 -6.73
CA LEU A 41 9.90 -12.26 -7.68
C LEU A 41 9.26 -12.86 -8.92
N HIS A 42 8.20 -12.21 -9.40
CA HIS A 42 7.57 -12.52 -10.68
C HIS A 42 8.07 -11.56 -11.75
N LEU A 43 8.50 -12.09 -12.89
CA LEU A 43 8.92 -11.29 -14.05
C LEU A 43 8.09 -11.64 -15.27
N ALA A 44 7.36 -10.68 -15.81
CA ALA A 44 6.81 -10.75 -17.16
C ALA A 44 7.93 -10.54 -18.17
N CYS A 45 8.16 -11.56 -18.96
CA CYS A 45 9.27 -11.67 -19.89
C CYS A 45 8.76 -11.63 -21.34
N PRO A 46 9.43 -10.89 -22.23
CA PRO A 46 9.10 -10.92 -23.65
C PRO A 46 9.36 -12.31 -24.23
N ARG A 47 8.62 -12.69 -25.28
CA ARG A 47 8.68 -14.02 -25.93
C ARG A 47 10.11 -14.49 -26.24
N ARG A 48 11.04 -13.56 -26.50
CA ARG A 48 12.45 -13.84 -26.77
C ARG A 48 13.15 -14.62 -25.65
N VAL A 49 12.73 -14.45 -24.38
CA VAL A 49 13.35 -15.12 -23.21
C VAL A 49 13.07 -16.63 -23.22
N PHE A 50 11.95 -17.04 -23.81
CA PHE A 50 11.53 -18.45 -23.89
C PHE A 50 11.88 -19.11 -25.24
N SER A 51 12.54 -18.37 -26.14
CA SER A 51 12.87 -18.85 -27.48
C SER A 51 14.34 -19.25 -27.56
N LYS A 52 14.62 -20.51 -27.90
CA LYS A 52 16.00 -20.96 -28.15
C LYS A 52 16.52 -20.35 -29.45
N ARG A 53 17.69 -19.71 -29.41
CA ARG A 53 18.36 -19.10 -30.57
C ARG A 53 19.81 -19.57 -30.64
N SER A 54 20.40 -19.61 -31.83
CA SER A 54 21.83 -19.87 -31.99
C SER A 54 22.66 -18.71 -31.42
N GLN A 55 23.89 -18.99 -31.00
CA GLN A 55 24.77 -18.00 -30.37
C GLN A 55 25.01 -16.74 -31.23
N PRO A 56 25.24 -16.82 -32.55
CA PRO A 56 25.36 -15.62 -33.39
C PRO A 56 24.10 -14.74 -33.36
N LYS A 57 22.92 -15.36 -33.45
CA LYS A 57 21.62 -14.66 -33.41
C LYS A 57 21.31 -14.06 -32.04
N LEU A 58 21.84 -14.65 -30.95
CA LEU A 58 21.74 -14.09 -29.61
C LEU A 58 22.60 -12.83 -29.47
N LEU A 59 23.84 -12.87 -29.96
CA LEU A 59 24.75 -11.71 -29.93
C LEU A 59 24.17 -10.53 -30.72
N GLU A 60 23.71 -10.77 -31.95
CA GLU A 60 23.06 -9.76 -32.78
C GLU A 60 21.81 -9.17 -32.10
N LEU A 61 21.00 -10.03 -31.48
CA LEU A 61 19.82 -9.59 -30.74
C LEU A 61 20.21 -8.67 -29.57
N TYR A 62 21.16 -9.07 -28.73
CA TYR A 62 21.54 -8.29 -27.55
C TYR A 62 22.30 -7.02 -27.90
N GLN A 63 23.07 -6.98 -28.99
CA GLN A 63 23.62 -5.74 -29.54
C GLN A 63 22.51 -4.71 -29.79
N ARG A 64 21.43 -5.09 -30.49
CA ARG A 64 20.26 -4.22 -30.71
C ARG A 64 19.52 -3.83 -29.44
N VAL A 65 19.58 -4.66 -28.40
CA VAL A 65 18.97 -4.33 -27.11
C VAL A 65 19.79 -3.26 -26.39
N PHE A 66 21.12 -3.39 -26.43
CA PHE A 66 22.03 -2.42 -25.81
C PHE A 66 22.08 -1.08 -26.53
N GLU A 67 21.67 -1.01 -27.79
CA GLU A 67 21.48 0.26 -28.52
C GLU A 67 20.34 1.12 -27.94
N LYS A 68 19.38 0.53 -27.23
CA LYS A 68 18.25 1.25 -26.65
C LYS A 68 18.46 1.50 -25.16
N PRO A 69 18.03 2.65 -24.62
CA PRO A 69 18.05 2.87 -23.18
C PRO A 69 17.17 1.81 -22.49
N ALA A 70 17.63 1.34 -21.33
CA ALA A 70 16.88 0.36 -20.55
C ALA A 70 15.52 0.94 -20.12
N ASP A 71 14.45 0.19 -20.39
CA ASP A 71 13.12 0.55 -19.91
C ASP A 71 13.09 0.43 -18.37
N ARG A 72 12.87 1.56 -17.71
CA ARG A 72 12.84 1.68 -16.24
C ARG A 72 11.68 0.87 -15.63
N HIS A 73 10.59 0.70 -16.37
CA HIS A 73 9.40 -0.03 -15.91
C HIS A 73 9.45 -1.53 -16.21
N SER A 74 10.45 -2.00 -16.96
CA SER A 74 10.58 -3.43 -17.22
C SER A 74 10.86 -4.22 -15.94
N ASP A 75 10.33 -5.44 -15.89
CA ASP A 75 10.51 -6.34 -14.74
C ASP A 75 11.99 -6.73 -14.55
N PHE A 76 12.79 -6.76 -15.62
CA PHE A 76 14.24 -6.94 -15.52
C PHE A 76 14.94 -5.74 -14.86
N SER A 77 14.50 -4.51 -15.15
CA SER A 77 15.01 -3.33 -14.44
C SER A 77 14.60 -3.33 -12.96
N ARG A 78 13.38 -3.80 -12.64
CA ARG A 78 12.97 -4.05 -11.24
C ARG A 78 13.87 -5.08 -10.56
N LEU A 79 14.12 -6.22 -11.22
CA LEU A 79 15.02 -7.25 -10.70
C LEU A 79 16.42 -6.66 -10.43
N ALA A 80 16.97 -5.92 -11.39
CA ALA A 80 18.27 -5.29 -11.25
C ALA A 80 18.31 -4.34 -10.04
N ARG A 81 17.31 -3.47 -9.88
CA ARG A 81 17.22 -2.55 -8.72
C ARG A 81 17.09 -3.30 -7.40
N ILE A 82 16.33 -4.39 -7.34
CA ILE A 82 16.21 -5.19 -6.12
C ILE A 82 17.53 -5.87 -5.77
N LEU A 83 18.22 -6.47 -6.75
CA LEU A 83 19.49 -7.17 -6.54
C LEU A 83 20.64 -6.22 -6.18
N THR A 84 20.63 -4.98 -6.67
CA THR A 84 21.65 -3.96 -6.35
C THR A 84 21.30 -3.09 -5.14
N GLY A 85 20.21 -3.41 -4.42
CA GLY A 85 19.79 -2.63 -3.24
C GLY A 85 19.34 -1.20 -3.58
N ASN A 86 18.88 -0.97 -4.80
CA ASN A 86 18.34 0.29 -5.32
C ASN A 86 16.80 0.26 -5.50
N ALA A 87 16.11 -0.66 -4.82
CA ALA A 87 14.66 -0.80 -4.94
C ALA A 87 13.92 0.45 -4.46
N ILE A 88 12.90 0.86 -5.21
CA ILE A 88 12.01 1.98 -4.87
C ILE A 88 10.69 1.41 -4.35
N ALA A 89 10.34 1.76 -3.12
CA ALA A 89 9.09 1.36 -2.50
C ALA A 89 8.01 2.45 -2.61
N LEU A 90 6.78 2.04 -2.88
CA LEU A 90 5.60 2.89 -2.74
C LEU A 90 4.84 2.49 -1.46
N VAL A 91 4.65 3.44 -0.55
CA VAL A 91 4.02 3.21 0.75
C VAL A 91 2.75 4.02 0.84
N LEU A 92 1.62 3.34 1.07
CA LEU A 92 0.29 3.92 1.01
C LEU A 92 -0.35 3.94 2.41
N GLY A 93 -0.58 5.14 2.93
CA GLY A 93 -1.14 5.30 4.27
C GLY A 93 -2.65 5.05 4.37
N GLY A 94 -3.14 4.87 5.60
CA GLY A 94 -4.56 4.75 5.91
C GLY A 94 -5.28 6.10 6.02
N GLY A 95 -6.57 6.13 5.67
CA GLY A 95 -7.41 7.35 5.74
C GLY A 95 -8.83 7.23 5.16
N GLY A 96 -9.36 6.01 4.99
CA GLY A 96 -10.69 5.76 4.42
C GLY A 96 -10.84 6.29 2.99
N ALA A 97 -11.97 6.95 2.67
CA ALA A 97 -12.27 7.49 1.35
C ALA A 97 -11.22 8.46 0.81
N ARG A 98 -10.45 9.12 1.67
CA ARG A 98 -9.33 9.98 1.27
C ARG A 98 -8.23 9.23 0.50
N GLY A 99 -8.10 7.92 0.75
CA GLY A 99 -7.21 7.02 0.02
C GLY A 99 -7.49 6.95 -1.48
N CYS A 100 -8.66 7.37 -1.97
CA CYS A 100 -8.92 7.46 -3.41
C CYS A 100 -7.93 8.41 -4.12
N SER A 101 -7.33 9.37 -3.40
CA SER A 101 -6.29 10.26 -3.94
C SER A 101 -5.00 9.52 -4.29
N GLN A 102 -4.70 8.40 -3.62
CA GLN A 102 -3.53 7.57 -3.90
C GLN A 102 -3.60 7.03 -5.34
N VAL A 103 -4.80 6.67 -5.82
CA VAL A 103 -5.01 6.22 -7.20
C VAL A 103 -4.53 7.30 -8.19
N GLY A 104 -4.92 8.56 -7.96
CA GLY A 104 -4.47 9.69 -8.77
C GLY A 104 -2.97 9.96 -8.69
N ILE A 105 -2.38 9.91 -7.50
CA ILE A 105 -0.92 10.08 -7.34
C ILE A 105 -0.16 8.98 -8.07
N MET A 106 -0.64 7.72 -8.02
CA MET A 106 -0.02 6.60 -8.73
C MET A 106 -0.08 6.76 -10.25
N ARG A 107 -1.12 7.42 -10.77
CA ARG A 107 -1.17 7.84 -12.18
C ARG A 107 -0.02 8.79 -12.50
N ALA A 108 0.09 9.85 -11.71
CA ALA A 108 1.11 10.88 -11.92
C ALA A 108 2.52 10.29 -11.74
N LEU A 109 2.71 9.34 -10.82
CA LEU A 109 3.97 8.61 -10.60
C LEU A 109 4.38 7.82 -11.84
N CYS A 110 3.42 7.10 -12.44
CA CYS A 110 3.61 6.36 -13.67
C CYS A 110 3.96 7.29 -14.85
N GLU A 111 3.21 8.39 -15.03
CA GLU A 111 3.47 9.41 -16.05
C GLU A 111 4.82 10.13 -15.84
N ALA A 112 5.28 10.22 -14.59
CA ALA A 112 6.58 10.79 -14.25
C ALA A 112 7.76 9.87 -14.60
N GLY A 113 7.52 8.60 -14.90
CA GLY A 113 8.54 7.61 -15.24
C GLY A 113 9.27 7.05 -14.01
N ILE A 114 8.64 7.10 -12.83
CA ILE A 114 9.20 6.58 -11.57
C ILE A 114 8.72 5.14 -11.37
N PRO A 115 9.61 4.14 -11.32
CA PRO A 115 9.21 2.75 -11.16
C PRO A 115 8.90 2.41 -9.70
N VAL A 116 8.06 1.38 -9.50
CA VAL A 116 7.71 0.83 -8.18
C VAL A 116 8.16 -0.62 -8.13
N ASP A 117 9.06 -0.93 -7.20
CA ASP A 117 9.69 -2.25 -7.06
C ASP A 117 9.15 -3.04 -5.86
N LEU A 118 8.61 -2.34 -4.88
CA LEU A 118 7.96 -2.86 -3.67
C LEU A 118 6.77 -1.96 -3.37
N ILE A 119 5.67 -2.52 -2.92
CA ILE A 119 4.52 -1.73 -2.49
C ILE A 119 4.04 -2.20 -1.12
N GLY A 120 3.62 -1.26 -0.28
CA GLY A 120 3.02 -1.60 0.99
C GLY A 120 1.98 -0.61 1.42
N GLY A 121 1.10 -1.01 2.32
CA GLY A 121 0.11 -0.08 2.82
C GLY A 121 -0.65 -0.53 4.06
N THR A 122 -1.38 0.44 4.60
CA THR A 122 -2.21 0.28 5.80
C THR A 122 -3.64 0.71 5.48
N SER A 123 -4.63 -0.05 5.95
CA SER A 123 -6.05 0.26 5.75
C SER A 123 -6.39 0.42 4.27
N ILE A 124 -7.02 1.51 3.87
CA ILE A 124 -7.31 1.80 2.46
C ILE A 124 -6.06 1.74 1.56
N GLY A 125 -4.88 2.10 2.09
CA GLY A 125 -3.62 2.00 1.35
C GLY A 125 -3.23 0.56 1.05
N SER A 126 -3.58 -0.39 1.94
CA SER A 126 -3.39 -1.82 1.67
C SER A 126 -4.25 -2.29 0.48
N LEU A 127 -5.51 -1.85 0.41
CA LEU A 127 -6.41 -2.16 -0.71
C LEU A 127 -5.88 -1.60 -2.03
N MET A 128 -5.55 -0.30 -2.06
CA MET A 128 -5.05 0.36 -3.27
C MET A 128 -3.70 -0.22 -3.71
N GLY A 129 -2.84 -0.55 -2.76
CA GLY A 129 -1.54 -1.18 -3.00
C GLY A 129 -1.68 -2.59 -3.56
N ALA A 130 -2.58 -3.40 -3.00
CA ALA A 130 -2.87 -4.75 -3.46
C ALA A 130 -3.41 -4.75 -4.89
N LEU A 131 -4.37 -3.86 -5.20
CA LEU A 131 -4.91 -3.71 -6.55
C LEU A 131 -3.81 -3.38 -7.57
N TYR A 132 -2.88 -2.49 -7.21
CA TYR A 132 -1.78 -2.14 -8.10
C TYR A 132 -0.73 -3.24 -8.23
N ALA A 133 -0.39 -3.92 -7.13
CA ALA A 133 0.51 -5.06 -7.13
C ALA A 133 -0.01 -6.22 -7.99
N GLU A 134 -1.33 -6.38 -8.05
CA GLU A 134 -2.02 -7.43 -8.81
C GLU A 134 -2.10 -7.13 -10.31
N ASP A 135 -2.37 -5.89 -10.71
CA ASP A 135 -2.64 -5.55 -12.11
C ASP A 135 -1.50 -4.82 -12.82
N ARG A 136 -0.58 -4.17 -12.08
CA ARG A 136 0.49 -3.26 -12.56
C ARG A 136 0.02 -2.04 -13.36
N SER A 137 -1.20 -2.08 -13.88
CA SER A 137 -1.80 -1.05 -14.72
C SER A 137 -2.62 -0.08 -13.88
N HIS A 138 -2.26 1.20 -13.96
CA HIS A 138 -3.03 2.27 -13.33
C HIS A 138 -4.49 2.32 -13.82
N SER A 139 -4.76 2.04 -15.10
CA SER A 139 -6.12 2.09 -15.63
C SER A 139 -7.03 1.02 -15.01
N ARG A 140 -6.51 -0.20 -14.83
CA ARG A 140 -7.22 -1.30 -14.15
C ARG A 140 -7.39 -1.03 -12.66
N LEU A 141 -6.34 -0.55 -12.00
CA LEU A 141 -6.41 -0.08 -10.61
C LEU A 141 -7.57 0.91 -10.44
N ARG A 142 -7.64 1.95 -11.28
CA ARG A 142 -8.70 2.97 -11.18
C ARG A 142 -10.10 2.39 -11.35
N ILE A 143 -10.30 1.51 -12.33
CA ILE A 143 -11.62 0.90 -12.58
C ILE A 143 -12.05 0.07 -11.36
N ARG A 144 -11.21 -0.85 -10.88
CA ARG A 144 -11.53 -1.73 -9.76
C ARG A 144 -11.68 -0.98 -8.45
N ALA A 145 -10.81 0.02 -8.20
CA ALA A 145 -10.90 0.87 -7.03
C ALA A 145 -12.21 1.69 -7.03
N ARG A 146 -12.62 2.20 -8.20
CA ARG A 146 -13.88 2.93 -8.36
C ARG A 146 -15.09 2.03 -8.12
N GLU A 147 -15.10 0.84 -8.73
CA GLU A 147 -16.18 -0.14 -8.55
C GLU A 147 -16.37 -0.50 -7.07
N TRP A 148 -15.27 -0.84 -6.38
CA TRP A 148 -15.31 -1.12 -4.95
C TRP A 148 -15.75 0.11 -4.13
N ALA A 149 -15.24 1.31 -4.42
CA ALA A 149 -15.62 2.53 -3.71
C ALA A 149 -17.11 2.85 -3.86
N MET A 150 -17.67 2.67 -5.07
CA MET A 150 -19.09 2.84 -5.32
C MET A 150 -19.93 1.79 -4.60
N GLU A 151 -19.47 0.54 -4.53
CA GLU A 151 -20.12 -0.51 -3.75
C GLU A 151 -20.21 -0.14 -2.26
N MET A 152 -19.18 0.51 -1.72
CA MET A 152 -19.14 1.02 -0.34
C MET A 152 -20.07 2.21 -0.06
N THR A 153 -20.65 2.83 -1.09
CA THR A 153 -21.68 3.87 -0.92
C THR A 153 -23.06 3.28 -0.66
N SER A 154 -23.28 1.99 -0.95
CA SER A 154 -24.58 1.35 -0.86
C SER A 154 -25.10 1.32 0.60
N VAL A 155 -26.12 2.14 0.87
CA VAL A 155 -26.79 2.20 2.18
C VAL A 155 -27.52 0.89 2.48
N PHE A 156 -28.14 0.28 1.47
CA PHE A 156 -28.87 -0.98 1.61
C PHE A 156 -28.00 -2.10 2.18
N ARG A 157 -26.78 -2.26 1.64
CA ARG A 157 -25.83 -3.26 2.12
C ARG A 157 -25.34 -2.98 3.54
N LYS A 158 -25.12 -1.71 3.90
CA LYS A 158 -24.77 -1.32 5.27
C LYS A 158 -25.90 -1.66 6.23
N VAL A 159 -27.15 -1.36 5.86
CA VAL A 159 -28.32 -1.65 6.70
C VAL A 159 -28.48 -3.15 6.92
N LEU A 160 -28.29 -3.97 5.88
CA LEU A 160 -28.35 -5.43 6.01
C LEU A 160 -27.20 -6.02 6.83
N ASP A 161 -26.06 -5.34 6.88
CA ASP A 161 -24.87 -5.79 7.63
C ASP A 161 -24.85 -5.29 9.08
N LEU A 162 -25.83 -4.48 9.50
CA LEU A 162 -25.99 -4.05 10.90
C LEU A 162 -26.21 -5.27 11.79
N THR A 163 -25.45 -5.33 12.89
CA THR A 163 -25.56 -6.39 13.88
C THR A 163 -25.83 -5.81 15.26
N TYR A 164 -26.14 -6.68 16.23
CA TYR A 164 -26.34 -6.23 17.61
C TYR A 164 -24.99 -5.73 18.16
N PRO A 165 -24.87 -4.44 18.53
CA PRO A 165 -23.58 -3.79 18.70
C PRO A 165 -22.94 -4.07 20.07
N ILE A 166 -22.78 -5.35 20.43
CA ILE A 166 -21.95 -5.76 21.58
C ILE A 166 -20.47 -5.53 21.23
N THR A 167 -20.05 -5.97 20.04
CA THR A 167 -18.65 -5.93 19.59
C THR A 167 -18.40 -4.91 18.48
N SER A 168 -19.35 -4.76 17.55
CA SER A 168 -19.21 -3.87 16.39
C SER A 168 -20.59 -3.51 15.82
N MET A 169 -20.68 -2.36 15.15
CA MET A 169 -21.93 -1.93 14.48
C MET A 169 -22.29 -2.81 13.28
N PHE A 170 -21.30 -3.28 12.54
CA PHE A 170 -21.50 -4.15 11.38
C PHE A 170 -20.94 -5.54 11.63
N SER A 171 -21.58 -6.57 11.08
CA SER A 171 -21.09 -7.96 11.11
C SER A 171 -19.82 -8.11 10.25
N GLY A 172 -19.71 -7.29 9.21
CA GLY A 172 -18.62 -7.32 8.25
C GLY A 172 -18.82 -8.31 7.12
N ALA A 173 -19.94 -9.03 7.05
CA ALA A 173 -20.21 -9.99 5.98
C ALA A 173 -20.26 -9.29 4.61
N SER A 174 -20.91 -8.12 4.52
CA SER A 174 -20.97 -7.36 3.27
C SER A 174 -19.60 -6.83 2.87
N PHE A 175 -18.84 -6.32 3.84
CA PHE A 175 -17.49 -5.81 3.62
C PHE A 175 -16.52 -6.93 3.18
N ASN A 176 -16.58 -8.10 3.83
CA ASN A 176 -15.81 -9.29 3.46
C ASN A 176 -16.15 -9.72 2.04
N SER A 177 -17.43 -9.76 1.67
CA SER A 177 -17.88 -10.11 0.32
C SER A 177 -17.34 -9.12 -0.72
N GLY A 178 -17.39 -7.81 -0.45
CA GLY A 178 -16.83 -6.78 -1.33
C GLY A 178 -15.34 -6.98 -1.61
N ILE A 179 -14.52 -7.15 -0.56
CA ILE A 179 -13.07 -7.35 -0.73
C ILE A 179 -12.77 -8.73 -1.36
N ASN A 180 -13.50 -9.78 -0.98
CA ASN A 180 -13.35 -11.10 -1.58
C ASN A 180 -13.77 -11.11 -3.07
N ASN A 181 -14.76 -10.32 -3.48
CA ASN A 181 -15.12 -10.22 -4.90
C ASN A 181 -14.01 -9.55 -5.72
N VAL A 182 -13.31 -8.59 -5.12
CA VAL A 182 -12.16 -7.92 -5.73
C VAL A 182 -11.00 -8.90 -5.93
N PHE A 183 -10.52 -9.56 -4.88
CA PHE A 183 -9.29 -10.38 -4.95
C PHE A 183 -9.51 -11.89 -5.09
N LYS A 184 -10.71 -12.38 -4.80
CA LYS A 184 -11.09 -13.80 -4.82
C LYS A 184 -10.12 -14.63 -3.95
N SER A 185 -9.75 -15.82 -4.40
CA SER A 185 -8.82 -16.71 -3.72
C SER A 185 -7.33 -16.36 -3.90
N LYS A 186 -7.00 -15.15 -4.38
CA LYS A 186 -5.60 -14.75 -4.58
C LYS A 186 -4.83 -14.70 -3.26
N GLN A 187 -3.58 -15.15 -3.35
CA GLN A 187 -2.59 -15.06 -2.28
C GLN A 187 -1.66 -13.87 -2.55
N ILE A 188 -1.06 -13.31 -1.50
CA ILE A 188 -0.11 -12.20 -1.62
C ILE A 188 1.08 -12.60 -2.51
N GLU A 189 1.48 -13.86 -2.42
CA GLU A 189 2.59 -14.46 -3.14
C GLU A 189 2.37 -14.49 -4.65
N ASP A 190 1.12 -14.42 -5.12
CA ASP A 190 0.78 -14.43 -6.55
C ASP A 190 0.80 -13.02 -7.20
N LEU A 191 1.19 -11.98 -6.45
CA LEU A 191 1.22 -10.61 -6.95
C LEU A 191 2.46 -10.34 -7.81
N TRP A 192 2.32 -9.48 -8.82
CA TRP A 192 3.42 -9.15 -9.74
C TRP A 192 4.50 -8.32 -9.06
N ILE A 193 4.09 -7.38 -8.22
CA ILE A 193 4.97 -6.52 -7.44
C ILE A 193 4.96 -7.07 -6.01
N PRO A 194 6.12 -7.26 -5.38
CA PRO A 194 6.21 -7.56 -3.95
C PRO A 194 5.32 -6.61 -3.15
N TYR A 195 4.45 -7.19 -2.31
CA TYR A 195 3.45 -6.47 -1.55
C TYR A 195 3.54 -6.84 -0.08
N PHE A 196 3.31 -5.86 0.78
CA PHE A 196 3.05 -6.11 2.20
C PHE A 196 1.90 -5.25 2.72
N ASN A 197 1.27 -5.68 3.80
CA ASN A 197 0.40 -4.80 4.56
C ASN A 197 0.52 -4.99 6.06
N ILE A 198 -0.02 -4.02 6.78
CA ILE A 198 0.08 -3.94 8.23
C ILE A 198 -1.28 -4.19 8.87
N THR A 199 -1.29 -5.02 9.90
CA THR A 199 -2.41 -5.13 10.83
C THR A 199 -1.93 -4.92 12.26
N THR A 200 -2.86 -4.54 13.13
CA THR A 200 -2.66 -4.52 14.57
C THR A 200 -3.15 -5.85 15.15
N ASP A 201 -2.24 -6.63 15.71
CA ASP A 201 -2.58 -7.87 16.41
C ASP A 201 -2.92 -7.53 17.86
N ILE A 202 -4.21 -7.58 18.21
CA ILE A 202 -4.68 -7.24 19.55
C ILE A 202 -4.55 -8.40 20.53
N THR A 203 -4.32 -9.62 20.04
CA THR A 203 -4.01 -10.78 20.90
C THR A 203 -2.57 -10.69 21.40
N ALA A 204 -1.63 -10.36 20.52
CA ALA A 204 -0.20 -10.24 20.83
C ALA A 204 0.23 -8.81 21.21
N SER A 205 -0.64 -7.81 21.08
CA SER A 205 -0.34 -6.38 21.28
C SER A 205 0.84 -5.89 20.42
N ALA A 206 0.88 -6.32 19.16
CA ALA A 206 2.02 -6.09 18.27
C ALA A 206 1.60 -5.71 16.84
N MET A 207 2.51 -5.04 16.13
CA MET A 207 2.40 -4.84 14.69
C MET A 207 2.67 -6.16 13.97
N ARG A 208 1.82 -6.51 13.01
CA ARG A 208 2.03 -7.67 12.14
C ARG A 208 2.14 -7.22 10.69
N VAL A 209 3.22 -7.63 10.05
CA VAL A 209 3.47 -7.39 8.62
C VAL A 209 3.10 -8.67 7.88
N HIS A 210 2.18 -8.59 6.92
CA HIS A 210 1.82 -9.73 6.08
C HIS A 210 2.46 -9.58 4.71
N THR A 211 3.27 -10.57 4.34
CA THR A 211 3.90 -10.72 3.02
C THR A 211 3.46 -12.00 2.31
N ASP A 212 2.60 -12.78 2.95
CA ASP A 212 2.18 -14.12 2.53
C ASP A 212 0.75 -14.43 3.01
N GLY A 213 0.08 -15.34 2.31
CA GLY A 213 -1.27 -15.81 2.61
C GLY A 213 -2.38 -14.99 1.95
N SER A 214 -3.60 -15.12 2.49
CA SER A 214 -4.82 -14.70 1.79
C SER A 214 -4.92 -13.18 1.67
N LEU A 215 -4.83 -12.69 0.42
CA LEU A 215 -4.78 -11.27 0.13
C LEU A 215 -6.02 -10.51 0.64
N TRP A 216 -7.22 -11.01 0.31
CA TRP A 216 -8.46 -10.36 0.70
C TRP A 216 -8.64 -10.32 2.22
N ARG A 217 -8.22 -11.38 2.93
CA ARG A 217 -8.34 -11.47 4.40
C ARG A 217 -7.45 -10.43 5.06
N TYR A 218 -6.18 -10.35 4.66
CA TYR A 218 -5.26 -9.42 5.29
C TYR A 218 -5.54 -7.98 4.89
N VAL A 219 -5.99 -7.71 3.66
CA VAL A 219 -6.50 -6.37 3.28
C VAL A 219 -7.71 -6.01 4.14
N ARG A 220 -8.68 -6.93 4.31
CA ARG A 220 -9.83 -6.73 5.20
C ARG A 220 -9.38 -6.42 6.62
N ALA A 221 -8.52 -7.24 7.21
CA ALA A 221 -8.02 -7.05 8.57
C ALA A 221 -7.35 -5.69 8.73
N SER A 222 -6.55 -5.29 7.75
CA SER A 222 -5.89 -3.98 7.74
C SER A 222 -6.88 -2.81 7.67
N MET A 223 -8.14 -3.04 7.29
CA MET A 223 -9.24 -2.06 7.23
C MET A 223 -10.29 -2.22 8.34
N SER A 224 -10.01 -3.06 9.36
CA SER A 224 -10.93 -3.34 10.47
C SER A 224 -10.86 -2.28 11.56
N LEU A 225 -11.64 -1.21 11.40
CA LEU A 225 -11.76 -0.15 12.42
C LEU A 225 -12.58 -0.61 13.64
N SER A 226 -12.07 -0.31 14.84
CA SER A 226 -12.70 -0.64 16.12
C SER A 226 -14.11 -0.05 16.24
N GLY A 227 -15.05 -0.84 16.73
CA GLY A 227 -16.47 -0.50 16.82
C GLY A 227 -17.22 -0.47 15.47
N TYR A 228 -16.52 -0.42 14.34
CA TYR A 228 -17.13 -0.47 13.01
C TYR A 228 -17.21 -1.92 12.50
N LEU A 229 -16.09 -2.63 12.49
CA LEU A 229 -16.00 -4.05 12.09
C LEU A 229 -15.42 -4.89 13.23
N PRO A 230 -15.82 -6.17 13.34
CA PRO A 230 -15.22 -7.06 14.32
C PRO A 230 -13.77 -7.41 13.91
N PRO A 231 -12.88 -7.69 14.87
CA PRO A 231 -11.54 -8.19 14.58
C PRO A 231 -11.57 -9.40 13.63
N LEU A 232 -10.62 -9.49 12.71
CA LEU A 232 -10.49 -10.68 11.88
C LEU A 232 -9.73 -11.74 12.67
N CYS A 233 -10.32 -12.92 12.84
CA CYS A 233 -9.58 -14.07 13.36
C CYS A 233 -8.70 -14.66 12.25
N ASP A 234 -7.38 -14.70 12.45
CA ASP A 234 -6.45 -15.36 11.53
C ASP A 234 -6.57 -16.89 11.68
N PRO A 235 -6.88 -17.65 10.62
CA PRO A 235 -6.97 -19.10 10.71
C PRO A 235 -5.64 -19.79 10.99
N LYS A 236 -4.49 -19.12 10.80
CA LYS A 236 -3.17 -19.71 11.02
C LYS A 236 -2.87 -19.93 12.50
N ASP A 237 -3.27 -19.02 13.37
CA ASP A 237 -2.91 -19.02 14.81
C ASP A 237 -4.06 -18.61 15.74
N GLY A 238 -5.22 -18.23 15.21
CA GLY A 238 -6.38 -17.78 15.99
C GLY A 238 -6.26 -16.34 16.52
N HIS A 239 -5.25 -15.58 16.11
CA HIS A 239 -5.05 -14.21 16.57
C HIS A 239 -6.11 -13.26 16.01
N LEU A 240 -6.42 -12.22 16.77
CA LEU A 240 -7.40 -11.21 16.40
C LEU A 240 -6.68 -9.99 15.78
N LEU A 241 -7.01 -9.70 14.54
CA LEU A 241 -6.38 -8.66 13.74
C LEU A 241 -7.32 -7.48 13.51
N MET A 242 -6.78 -6.27 13.69
CA MET A 242 -7.43 -4.99 13.52
C MET A 242 -6.66 -4.10 12.53
N ASP A 243 -7.23 -2.93 12.21
CA ASP A 243 -6.62 -1.95 11.29
C ASP A 243 -5.16 -1.65 11.68
N GLY A 244 -4.26 -1.64 10.70
CA GLY A 244 -2.83 -1.39 10.96
C GLY A 244 -2.53 0.05 11.41
N GLY A 245 -3.47 0.98 11.18
CA GLY A 245 -3.33 2.40 11.49
C GLY A 245 -3.22 2.69 12.98
N TYR A 246 -3.63 1.76 13.85
CA TYR A 246 -3.45 1.88 15.30
C TYR A 246 -1.99 1.81 15.75
N ILE A 247 -1.11 1.19 14.96
CA ILE A 247 0.33 1.09 15.27
C ILE A 247 1.17 1.82 14.24
N ASN A 248 0.95 1.56 12.95
CA ASN A 248 1.77 2.12 11.87
C ASN A 248 0.92 2.47 10.64
N ASN A 249 0.42 3.72 10.61
CA ASN A 249 -0.42 4.19 9.52
C ASN A 249 0.35 4.48 8.21
N LEU A 250 1.67 4.63 8.25
CA LEU A 250 2.51 4.91 7.08
C LEU A 250 3.83 4.12 7.14
N PRO A 251 3.81 2.84 6.75
CA PRO A 251 4.87 1.88 7.10
C PRO A 251 6.11 1.93 6.20
N ALA A 252 6.74 3.10 6.08
CA ALA A 252 7.93 3.28 5.26
C ALA A 252 9.19 2.67 5.89
N ASP A 253 9.22 2.56 7.22
CA ASP A 253 10.22 1.81 7.97
C ASP A 253 10.20 0.32 7.63
N VAL A 254 9.01 -0.26 7.43
CA VAL A 254 8.87 -1.66 6.98
C VAL A 254 9.37 -1.81 5.54
N ALA A 255 9.04 -0.89 4.64
CA ALA A 255 9.60 -0.90 3.30
C ALA A 255 11.14 -0.81 3.31
N ARG A 256 11.71 0.00 4.21
CA ARG A 256 13.16 0.12 4.40
C ARG A 256 13.78 -1.17 4.92
N SER A 257 13.17 -1.83 5.91
CA SER A 257 13.65 -3.11 6.44
C SER A 257 13.54 -4.23 5.40
N MET A 258 12.60 -4.11 4.46
CA MET A 258 12.49 -4.97 3.28
C MET A 258 13.53 -4.67 2.19
N GLY A 259 14.44 -3.70 2.38
CA GLY A 259 15.56 -3.43 1.47
C GLY A 259 15.31 -2.35 0.44
N ALA A 260 14.26 -1.54 0.60
CA ALA A 260 14.06 -0.36 -0.24
C ALA A 260 15.14 0.70 0.02
N LYS A 261 15.72 1.22 -1.06
CA LYS A 261 16.64 2.36 -1.01
C LYS A 261 15.88 3.64 -0.68
N VAL A 262 14.77 3.85 -1.38
CA VAL A 262 13.89 5.01 -1.25
C VAL A 262 12.46 4.53 -1.07
N ALA A 263 11.73 5.17 -0.15
CA ALA A 263 10.31 4.96 0.07
C ALA A 263 9.55 6.25 -0.30
N ILE A 264 8.66 6.17 -1.28
CA ILE A 264 7.72 7.23 -1.60
C ILE A 264 6.48 6.99 -0.73
N ALA A 265 6.28 7.82 0.28
CA ALA A 265 5.27 7.62 1.30
C ALA A 265 4.10 8.59 1.12
N ILE A 266 2.91 8.06 0.82
CA ILE A 266 1.70 8.83 0.56
C ILE A 266 0.80 8.79 1.79
N ASP A 267 0.74 9.90 2.53
CA ASP A 267 -0.11 10.08 3.70
C ASP A 267 -1.47 10.66 3.31
N VAL A 268 -2.54 9.95 3.68
CA VAL A 268 -3.94 10.36 3.49
C VAL A 268 -4.70 10.45 4.81
N GLY A 269 -3.98 10.46 5.94
CA GLY A 269 -4.54 10.58 7.28
C GLY A 269 -5.21 11.93 7.53
N SER A 270 -6.04 12.01 8.57
CA SER A 270 -6.70 13.25 8.94
C SER A 270 -5.81 14.23 9.69
N ARG A 271 -5.94 15.51 9.35
CA ARG A 271 -5.60 16.60 10.27
C ARG A 271 -6.77 16.77 11.23
N ASP A 272 -6.47 16.67 12.51
CA ASP A 272 -7.48 16.75 13.55
C ASP A 272 -8.07 18.17 13.64
N GLU A 273 -9.40 18.28 13.58
CA GLU A 273 -10.10 19.54 13.83
C GLU A 273 -9.99 19.87 15.33
N THR A 274 -9.27 20.93 15.67
CA THR A 274 -9.05 21.34 17.06
C THR A 274 -10.18 22.21 17.61
N ASN A 275 -11.06 22.72 16.74
CA ASN A 275 -12.21 23.54 17.12
C ASN A 275 -13.42 22.68 17.49
N LEU A 276 -13.32 22.02 18.65
CA LEU A 276 -14.39 21.24 19.26
C LEU A 276 -15.17 22.09 20.25
N THR A 277 -16.48 21.86 20.36
CA THR A 277 -17.30 22.54 21.37
C THR A 277 -16.92 22.05 22.76
N ASN A 278 -16.59 22.98 23.65
CA ASN A 278 -16.44 22.68 25.07
C ASN A 278 -17.83 22.45 25.68
N TYR A 279 -18.13 21.19 26.04
CA TYR A 279 -19.41 20.77 26.63
C TYR A 279 -19.31 20.50 28.14
N GLY A 280 -18.19 20.85 28.80
CA GLY A 280 -17.94 20.57 30.21
C GLY A 280 -17.67 19.09 30.50
N ASP A 281 -18.03 18.64 31.70
CA ASP A 281 -17.63 17.31 32.22
C ASP A 281 -18.56 16.16 31.81
N SER A 282 -19.73 16.45 31.23
CA SER A 282 -20.70 15.43 30.84
C SER A 282 -21.40 15.76 29.52
N LEU A 283 -21.65 14.73 28.73
CA LEU A 283 -22.28 14.86 27.42
C LEU A 283 -23.49 13.92 27.33
N SER A 284 -24.68 14.48 27.22
CA SER A 284 -25.90 13.71 27.01
C SER A 284 -26.16 13.48 25.51
N GLY A 285 -26.33 12.21 25.12
CA GLY A 285 -26.71 11.85 23.74
C GLY A 285 -28.07 12.44 23.33
N TRP A 286 -29.00 12.58 24.28
CA TRP A 286 -30.30 13.22 24.05
C TRP A 286 -30.16 14.72 23.77
N TRP A 287 -29.23 15.39 24.45
CA TRP A 287 -28.93 16.80 24.21
C TRP A 287 -28.32 17.02 22.83
N LEU A 288 -27.39 16.14 22.41
CA LEU A 288 -26.83 16.16 21.05
C LEU A 288 -27.91 15.97 19.98
N LEU A 289 -28.81 15.00 20.20
CA LEU A 289 -29.92 14.75 19.28
C LEU A 289 -30.82 15.97 19.15
N TRP A 290 -31.21 16.58 20.28
CA TRP A 290 -32.02 17.80 20.28
C TRP A 290 -31.34 18.97 19.59
N LYS A 291 -30.05 19.23 19.89
CA LYS A 291 -29.25 20.26 19.22
C LYS A 291 -29.10 20.02 17.71
N ARG A 292 -29.05 18.76 17.27
CA ARG A 292 -28.97 18.40 15.85
C ARG A 292 -30.30 18.59 15.11
N LEU A 293 -31.42 18.40 15.80
CA LEU A 293 -32.77 18.55 15.24
C LEU A 293 -33.30 19.99 15.30
N ASN A 294 -32.76 20.83 16.17
CA ASN A 294 -33.18 22.23 16.31
C ASN A 294 -32.40 23.15 15.34
N PRO A 295 -33.03 23.70 14.29
CA PRO A 295 -32.36 24.54 13.29
C PRO A 295 -31.91 25.92 13.81
N LEU A 296 -32.43 26.37 14.96
CA LEU A 296 -32.07 27.64 15.61
C LEU A 296 -30.97 27.49 16.66
N ALA A 297 -30.55 26.26 16.99
CA ALA A 297 -29.50 26.02 17.96
C ALA A 297 -28.11 26.16 17.34
N GLU A 298 -27.14 26.63 18.13
CA GLU A 298 -25.73 26.57 17.75
C GLU A 298 -25.32 25.14 17.39
N LYS A 299 -24.63 25.01 16.25
CA LYS A 299 -24.08 23.73 15.79
C LYS A 299 -22.96 23.30 16.71
N VAL A 300 -23.26 22.30 17.54
CA VAL A 300 -22.28 21.66 18.42
C VAL A 300 -21.39 20.74 17.59
N LYS A 301 -20.08 20.91 17.71
CA LYS A 301 -19.07 20.04 17.10
C LYS A 301 -18.48 19.14 18.18
N VAL A 302 -18.94 17.89 18.21
CA VAL A 302 -18.39 16.85 19.09
C VAL A 302 -17.91 15.68 18.25
N LEU A 303 -16.81 15.06 18.68
CA LEU A 303 -16.25 13.89 18.03
C LEU A 303 -17.23 12.71 18.12
N ASN A 304 -17.41 12.01 17.00
CA ASN A 304 -18.10 10.72 17.02
C ASN A 304 -17.14 9.58 17.38
N MET A 305 -17.68 8.39 17.66
CA MET A 305 -16.88 7.22 18.05
C MET A 305 -15.76 6.89 17.03
N ALA A 306 -16.04 6.99 15.72
CA ALA A 306 -15.05 6.70 14.68
C ALA A 306 -13.92 7.74 14.64
N GLU A 307 -14.23 9.02 14.86
CA GLU A 307 -13.24 10.10 14.95
C GLU A 307 -12.37 9.96 16.20
N ILE A 308 -12.95 9.61 17.34
CA ILE A 308 -12.19 9.33 18.58
C ILE A 308 -11.21 8.18 18.34
N GLN A 309 -11.67 7.07 17.77
CA GLN A 309 -10.82 5.92 17.47
C GLN A 309 -9.69 6.26 16.50
N THR A 310 -9.97 7.06 15.47
CA THR A 310 -8.96 7.53 14.51
C THR A 310 -7.91 8.42 15.19
N ARG A 311 -8.31 9.28 16.14
CA ARG A 311 -7.37 10.09 16.93
C ARG A 311 -6.51 9.25 17.86
N LEU A 312 -7.10 8.27 18.53
CA LEU A 312 -6.34 7.34 19.38
C LEU A 312 -5.31 6.56 18.55
N ALA A 313 -5.69 6.10 17.35
CA ALA A 313 -4.78 5.48 16.40
C ALA A 313 -3.64 6.42 16.00
N TYR A 314 -3.97 7.68 15.71
CA TYR A 314 -2.98 8.69 15.33
C TYR A 314 -1.97 8.94 16.45
N VAL A 315 -2.42 9.14 17.70
CA VAL A 315 -1.56 9.38 18.87
C VAL A 315 -0.48 8.30 19.02
N CYS A 316 -0.84 7.02 18.80
CA CYS A 316 0.09 5.91 18.90
C CYS A 316 1.18 5.94 17.80
N CYS A 317 0.85 6.39 16.58
CA CYS A 317 1.76 6.33 15.43
C CYS A 317 2.46 7.65 15.08
N VAL A 318 2.09 8.80 15.69
CA VAL A 318 2.69 10.12 15.37
C VAL A 318 4.22 10.10 15.46
N ARG A 319 4.79 9.51 16.52
CA ARG A 319 6.25 9.49 16.70
C ARG A 319 6.97 8.76 15.56
N GLN A 320 6.40 7.64 15.12
CA GLN A 320 6.94 6.86 14.01
C GLN A 320 6.76 7.62 12.69
N LEU A 321 5.61 8.25 12.48
CA LEU A 321 5.33 9.08 11.31
C LEU A 321 6.33 10.25 11.19
N GLU A 322 6.59 10.98 12.27
CA GLU A 322 7.57 12.08 12.28
C GLU A 322 9.01 11.58 12.06
N SER A 323 9.36 10.42 12.62
CA SER A 323 10.65 9.78 12.34
C SER A 323 10.80 9.37 10.88
N VAL A 324 9.73 8.90 10.25
CA VAL A 324 9.72 8.54 8.83
C VAL A 324 9.84 9.80 7.95
N LYS A 325 9.09 10.85 8.25
CA LYS A 325 9.12 12.13 7.51
C LYS A 325 10.49 12.79 7.51
N SER A 326 11.25 12.65 8.59
CA SER A 326 12.57 13.23 8.75
C SER A 326 13.71 12.35 8.23
N SER A 327 13.40 11.15 7.72
CA SER A 327 14.41 10.21 7.27
C SER A 327 14.88 10.47 5.83
N ASP A 328 16.18 10.33 5.59
CA ASP A 328 16.80 10.57 4.27
C ASP A 328 16.34 9.61 3.16
N TYR A 329 15.71 8.49 3.53
CA TYR A 329 15.23 7.49 2.59
C TYR A 329 13.75 7.68 2.22
N CYS A 330 13.04 8.62 2.86
CA CYS A 330 11.60 8.78 2.71
C CYS A 330 11.26 10.08 1.97
N GLU A 331 10.63 9.94 0.82
CA GLU A 331 10.02 11.05 0.09
C GLU A 331 8.54 11.13 0.46
N TYR A 332 8.17 12.10 1.30
CA TYR A 332 6.83 12.24 1.86
C TYR A 332 5.91 13.07 0.96
N ILE A 333 4.71 12.54 0.67
CA ILE A 333 3.67 13.22 -0.12
C ILE A 333 2.37 13.21 0.67
N ARG A 334 1.74 14.38 0.79
CA ARG A 334 0.40 14.52 1.38
C ARG A 334 -0.47 15.41 0.48
N PRO A 335 -1.47 14.84 -0.22
CA PRO A 335 -2.35 15.64 -1.06
C PRO A 335 -3.29 16.54 -0.24
N PRO A 336 -3.85 17.62 -0.83
CA PRO A 336 -4.77 18.53 -0.16
C PRO A 336 -6.19 17.95 -0.10
N ILE A 337 -6.38 16.97 0.79
CA ILE A 337 -7.62 16.16 0.90
C ILE A 337 -8.36 16.35 2.24
N ASP A 338 -7.96 17.33 3.04
CA ASP A 338 -8.53 17.55 4.39
C ASP A 338 -10.04 17.88 4.36
N ARG A 339 -10.55 18.41 3.25
CA ARG A 339 -11.97 18.73 3.04
C ARG A 339 -12.91 17.52 2.96
N TYR A 340 -12.37 16.32 2.70
CA TYR A 340 -13.16 15.10 2.55
C TYR A 340 -13.20 14.31 3.86
N ARG A 341 -14.32 13.67 4.17
CA ARG A 341 -14.43 12.78 5.33
C ARG A 341 -14.02 11.35 4.99
N THR A 342 -13.70 10.56 6.01
CA THR A 342 -13.20 9.18 5.87
C THR A 342 -14.21 8.21 5.26
N LEU A 343 -15.51 8.53 5.24
CA LEU A 343 -16.58 7.68 4.71
C LEU A 343 -17.19 8.17 3.38
N GLU A 344 -16.67 9.26 2.79
CA GLU A 344 -17.21 9.87 1.56
C GLU A 344 -16.73 9.17 0.26
N PHE A 345 -16.87 7.85 0.16
CA PHE A 345 -16.43 7.07 -1.01
C PHE A 345 -17.16 7.44 -2.32
N GLY A 346 -18.33 8.08 -2.24
CA GLY A 346 -19.07 8.56 -3.41
C GLY A 346 -18.36 9.68 -4.18
N LYS A 347 -17.37 10.34 -3.56
CA LYS A 347 -16.54 11.37 -4.21
C LYS A 347 -15.25 10.81 -4.81
N PHE A 348 -15.22 9.51 -5.14
CA PHE A 348 -14.03 8.83 -5.66
C PHE A 348 -13.34 9.62 -6.79
N ASP A 349 -14.08 9.99 -7.83
CA ASP A 349 -13.51 10.62 -9.03
C ASP A 349 -12.91 11.99 -8.68
N GLU A 350 -13.57 12.77 -7.82
CA GLU A 350 -13.09 14.07 -7.35
C GLU A 350 -11.82 13.94 -6.51
N ILE A 351 -11.81 13.02 -5.54
CA ILE A 351 -10.65 12.80 -4.64
C ILE A 351 -9.46 12.25 -5.44
N ALA A 352 -9.70 11.34 -6.39
CA ALA A 352 -8.66 10.81 -7.27
C ALA A 352 -8.05 11.92 -8.15
N GLU A 353 -8.87 12.82 -8.68
CA GLU A 353 -8.39 13.95 -9.49
C GLU A 353 -7.54 14.93 -8.66
N VAL A 354 -7.95 15.24 -7.43
CA VAL A 354 -7.12 16.04 -6.49
C VAL A 354 -5.75 15.39 -6.28
N GLY A 355 -5.72 14.07 -6.09
CA GLY A 355 -4.48 13.30 -5.98
C GLY A 355 -3.62 13.40 -7.24
N TYR A 356 -4.22 13.29 -8.42
CA TYR A 356 -3.52 13.37 -9.69
C TYR A 356 -2.87 14.74 -9.91
N GLN A 357 -3.62 15.83 -9.74
CA GLN A 357 -3.10 17.20 -9.93
C GLN A 357 -1.98 17.53 -8.93
N HIS A 358 -2.15 17.11 -7.67
CA HIS A 358 -1.11 17.28 -6.67
C HIS A 358 0.14 16.45 -7.00
N GLY A 359 -0.03 15.17 -7.32
CA GLY A 359 1.07 14.28 -7.70
C GLY A 359 1.84 14.82 -8.91
N LYS A 360 1.14 15.28 -9.96
CA LYS A 360 1.76 15.88 -11.15
C LYS A 360 2.63 17.08 -10.79
N THR A 361 2.11 17.99 -9.97
CA THR A 361 2.87 19.16 -9.50
C THR A 361 4.12 18.76 -8.72
N VAL A 362 3.99 17.80 -7.80
CA VAL A 362 5.11 17.29 -6.99
C VAL A 362 6.18 16.64 -7.86
N PHE A 363 5.79 15.74 -8.76
CA PHE A 363 6.74 15.02 -9.61
C PHE A 363 7.39 15.92 -10.66
N ASP A 364 6.71 16.96 -11.15
CA ASP A 364 7.30 17.99 -11.99
C ASP A 364 8.38 18.78 -11.25
N VAL A 365 8.14 19.13 -9.97
CA VAL A 365 9.14 19.77 -9.11
C VAL A 365 10.31 18.83 -8.84
N TRP A 366 10.07 17.55 -8.54
CA TRP A 366 11.12 16.56 -8.32
C TRP A 366 12.02 16.37 -9.54
N ARG A 367 11.42 16.36 -10.75
CA ARG A 367 12.17 16.28 -12.01
C ARG A 367 13.06 17.51 -12.22
N ARG A 368 12.56 18.71 -11.89
CA ARG A 368 13.34 19.96 -12.03
C ARG A 368 14.45 20.11 -10.98
N SER A 369 14.23 19.56 -9.79
CA SER A 369 15.15 19.67 -8.65
C SER A 369 16.19 18.54 -8.58
N GLY A 370 16.16 17.57 -9.50
CA GLY A 370 17.12 16.46 -9.52
C GLY A 370 16.79 15.30 -8.57
N VAL A 371 15.62 15.32 -7.91
CA VAL A 371 15.22 14.28 -6.94
C VAL A 371 15.01 12.94 -7.65
N VAL A 372 14.40 12.95 -8.83
CA VAL A 372 14.17 11.73 -9.62
C VAL A 372 15.49 11.12 -10.07
N GLU A 373 16.43 11.95 -10.52
CA GLU A 373 17.77 11.53 -10.93
C GLU A 373 18.55 10.93 -9.75
N LYS A 374 18.50 11.58 -8.58
CA LYS A 374 19.12 11.08 -7.34
C LYS A 374 18.52 9.75 -6.90
N MET A 375 17.19 9.62 -6.97
CA MET A 375 16.45 8.40 -6.62
C MET A 375 16.86 7.22 -7.50
N LEU A 376 17.03 7.47 -8.81
CA LEU A 376 17.37 6.45 -9.80
C LEU A 376 18.88 6.16 -9.93
N LYS A 377 19.75 6.98 -9.33
CA LYS A 377 21.19 6.77 -9.34
C LYS A 377 21.58 5.54 -8.52
N ASP A 378 22.56 4.78 -8.97
CA ASP A 378 23.02 3.57 -8.26
C ASP A 378 23.79 3.93 -6.98
N ARG A 379 23.43 3.30 -5.86
CA ARG A 379 24.10 3.43 -4.57
C ARG A 379 25.58 3.00 -4.62
N HIS A 380 25.92 1.94 -5.36
CA HIS A 380 27.30 1.47 -5.44
C HIS A 380 28.21 2.42 -6.21
N GLN A 381 27.64 3.21 -7.13
CA GLN A 381 28.38 4.25 -7.84
C GLN A 381 28.78 5.38 -6.89
N GLU A 382 27.95 5.74 -5.92
CA GLU A 382 28.27 6.73 -4.88
C GLU A 382 29.31 6.21 -3.88
N GLU A 383 29.17 4.95 -3.43
CA GLU A 383 30.15 4.33 -2.55
C GLU A 383 31.53 4.22 -3.21
N PHE A 384 31.61 3.83 -4.49
CA PHE A 384 32.86 3.76 -5.26
C PHE A 384 33.53 5.13 -5.47
N HIS A 385 32.76 6.17 -5.79
CA HIS A 385 33.32 7.52 -5.93
C HIS A 385 33.76 8.13 -4.58
N ASN A 386 33.07 7.81 -3.48
CA ASN A 386 33.45 8.26 -2.14
C ASN A 386 34.69 7.54 -1.60
N THR A 387 34.96 6.29 -2.00
CA THR A 387 36.25 5.64 -1.68
C THR A 387 37.40 6.25 -2.47
N GLN A 388 37.21 6.60 -3.75
CA GLN A 388 38.24 7.27 -4.55
C GLN A 388 38.57 8.70 -4.09
N SER A 389 37.58 9.46 -3.61
CA SER A 389 37.81 10.82 -3.10
C SER A 389 38.44 10.87 -1.71
N ARG A 390 38.40 9.76 -0.96
CA ARG A 390 39.09 9.61 0.35
C ARG A 390 40.48 9.00 0.23
N SER A 391 40.83 8.45 -0.93
CA SER A 391 42.17 7.90 -1.23
C SER A 391 43.09 8.89 -1.96
N ASN A 392 42.59 10.08 -2.28
CA ASN A 392 43.35 11.26 -2.72
C ASN A 392 43.30 12.31 -1.61
#